data_AF-A0A5J6Q2W4-F1
#
_entry.id   AF-A0A5J6Q2W4-F1
#
_cell.length_a   1.000
_cell.length_b   1.000
_cell.length_c   1.000
_cell.angle_alpha   90.00
_cell.angle_beta   90.00
_cell.angle_gamma   90.00
#
_symmetry.space_group_name_H-M   'P 1'
#
loop_
_entity.id
_entity.type
_entity.pdbx_description
1 polymer ?
#
loop_
_entity_poly.entity_id
_entity_poly.type
_entity_poly.pdbx_seq_one_letter_code
_entity_poly.pdbx_strand_id
1 'polypeptide(L)'
;MRLTSHGHSALLLALLLLLPALPVRADLRNSFPGKRVKPSTRGECFSRSLIHLVPIDSTYAPPSDGRLAMLQGPSGNPFPLVVTFRPYGGPDAVSEGAPGKTVTLDAAPASLTLIPAPSIETPMVWESTYQCTDDDAGGGMFGFVQAVSPPAETLLLNRPSMADQANAADLAWVASSCGGTVAAAEVARRFAIEDLVTADWPDQLPVRCLDQTAAL
;
A
#
# COMPACT_ATOMS: atom_id res chain seq x y z
N MET A 1 27.62 84.74 16.10
CA MET A 1 28.07 84.13 14.83
C MET A 1 27.90 82.62 14.95
N ARG A 2 27.13 82.00 14.03
CA ARG A 2 27.26 80.65 13.41
C ARG A 2 27.80 79.50 14.29
N LEU A 3 27.28 78.26 14.31
CA LEU A 3 26.44 77.47 13.41
C LEU A 3 26.01 76.18 14.19
N THR A 4 24.91 75.59 13.75
CA THR A 4 24.25 74.33 14.20
C THR A 4 25.09 73.05 14.06
N SER A 5 24.78 72.00 14.85
CA SER A 5 24.83 70.61 14.36
C SER A 5 23.91 69.65 15.16
N HIS A 6 22.99 68.99 14.45
CA HIS A 6 22.13 67.88 14.85
C HIS A 6 22.70 66.55 14.31
N GLY A 7 22.27 65.41 14.88
CA GLY A 7 22.48 64.05 14.35
C GLY A 7 23.59 63.32 15.10
N HIS A 8 23.44 62.07 15.54
CA HIS A 8 23.06 60.88 14.79
C HIS A 8 22.40 59.89 15.76
N SER A 9 21.17 59.45 15.47
CA SER A 9 20.86 58.36 14.56
C SER A 9 20.79 57.04 15.31
N ALA A 10 19.53 56.66 15.59
CA ALA A 10 19.13 55.34 16.01
C ALA A 10 19.72 54.27 15.07
N LEU A 11 20.47 53.31 15.62
CA LEU A 11 20.86 52.12 14.89
C LEU A 11 21.09 50.97 15.86
N LEU A 12 19.99 50.40 16.37
CA LEU A 12 20.04 49.19 17.20
C LEU A 12 18.74 48.40 17.05
N LEU A 13 18.34 48.09 15.82
CA LEU A 13 17.19 47.23 15.55
C LEU A 13 17.19 46.70 14.11
N ALA A 14 18.12 45.79 13.79
CA ALA A 14 18.04 44.97 12.58
C ALA A 14 18.98 43.76 12.65
N LEU A 15 18.72 42.80 13.54
CA LEU A 15 19.43 41.51 13.49
C LEU A 15 18.59 40.36 14.05
N LEU A 16 17.40 40.12 13.47
CA LEU A 16 16.50 39.05 13.94
C LEU A 16 15.73 38.29 12.85
N LEU A 17 16.13 38.35 11.57
CA LEU A 17 15.40 37.65 10.50
C LEU A 17 16.33 36.92 9.54
N LEU A 18 17.05 35.92 10.04
CA LEU A 18 17.49 34.77 9.24
C LEU A 18 17.18 33.49 10.01
N LEU A 19 15.90 33.17 10.16
CA LEU A 19 15.51 31.78 10.36
C LEU A 19 15.60 31.10 8.99
N PRO A 20 16.44 30.05 8.80
CA PRO A 20 16.34 29.24 7.61
C PRO A 20 14.93 28.63 7.58
N ALA A 21 14.20 28.86 6.49
CA ALA A 21 12.97 28.12 6.24
C ALA A 21 13.35 26.63 6.19
N LEU A 22 13.02 25.88 7.24
CA LEU A 22 13.16 24.43 7.21
C LEU A 22 12.32 23.92 6.03
N PRO A 23 12.86 23.05 5.17
CA PRO A 23 12.06 22.47 4.10
C PRO A 23 10.85 21.79 4.74
N VAL A 24 9.65 22.22 4.37
CA VAL A 24 8.41 21.46 4.61
C VAL A 24 8.63 20.12 3.94
N ARG A 25 8.91 19.10 4.75
CA ARG A 25 8.94 17.72 4.28
C ARG A 25 7.50 17.39 3.91
N ALA A 26 7.22 17.24 2.62
CA ALA A 26 5.91 16.81 2.16
C ALA A 26 5.51 15.55 2.94
N ASP A 27 4.33 15.58 3.54
CA ASP A 27 3.80 14.41 4.24
C ASP A 27 3.47 13.36 3.19
N LEU A 28 4.32 12.33 3.11
CA LEU A 28 4.20 11.27 2.11
C LEU A 28 2.83 10.58 2.16
N ARG A 29 2.18 10.58 3.34
CA ARG A 29 0.84 10.02 3.50
C ARG A 29 -0.23 10.79 2.73
N ASN A 30 -0.04 12.10 2.58
CA ASN A 30 -1.00 12.95 1.87
C ASN A 30 -0.69 13.08 0.37
N SER A 31 0.51 12.69 -0.08
CA SER A 31 0.95 12.84 -1.46
C SER A 31 1.03 11.54 -2.26
N PHE A 32 0.93 10.38 -1.60
CA PHE A 32 1.03 9.09 -2.27
C PHE A 32 -0.27 8.74 -3.02
N PRO A 33 -0.23 8.50 -4.35
CA PRO A 33 -1.45 8.30 -5.15
C PRO A 33 -1.98 6.86 -5.15
N GLY A 34 -1.36 5.94 -4.39
CA GLY A 34 -1.63 4.51 -4.48
C GLY A 34 -3.05 4.09 -4.12
N LYS A 35 -3.39 2.87 -4.55
CA LYS A 35 -4.70 2.27 -4.37
C LYS A 35 -4.57 0.93 -3.68
N ARG A 36 -4.96 0.83 -2.41
CA ARG A 36 -5.00 -0.45 -1.68
C ARG A 36 -5.91 -1.51 -2.32
N VAL A 37 -6.80 -1.11 -3.23
CA VAL A 37 -7.70 -1.99 -3.99
C VAL A 37 -7.26 -2.01 -5.44
N LYS A 38 -6.98 -3.20 -5.96
CA LYS A 38 -6.75 -3.42 -7.39
C LYS A 38 -8.03 -3.10 -8.17
N PRO A 39 -8.00 -2.21 -9.18
CA PRO A 39 -9.16 -1.96 -10.04
C PRO A 39 -9.58 -3.23 -10.81
N SER A 40 -10.88 -3.50 -10.89
CA SER A 40 -11.41 -4.58 -11.71
C SER A 40 -11.46 -4.15 -13.19
N THR A 41 -10.87 -4.93 -14.08
CA THR A 41 -11.00 -4.76 -15.54
C THR A 41 -11.57 -6.04 -16.18
N ARG A 42 -11.87 -6.02 -17.48
CA ARG A 42 -12.44 -7.19 -18.17
C ARG A 42 -11.46 -8.37 -18.19
N GLY A 43 -12.01 -9.59 -18.16
CA GLY A 43 -11.23 -10.84 -18.13
C GLY A 43 -11.23 -11.47 -16.73
N GLU A 44 -11.29 -12.81 -16.64
CA GLU A 44 -11.41 -13.51 -15.35
C GLU A 44 -10.25 -13.17 -14.40
N CYS A 45 -9.01 -13.19 -14.89
CA CYS A 45 -7.83 -12.86 -14.09
C CYS A 45 -7.83 -11.39 -13.62
N PHE A 46 -8.13 -10.46 -14.54
CA PHE A 46 -8.03 -9.04 -14.26
C PHE A 46 -9.25 -8.45 -13.55
N SER A 47 -10.39 -9.15 -13.57
CA SER A 47 -11.59 -8.73 -12.83
C SER A 47 -11.54 -9.12 -11.36
N ARG A 48 -10.72 -10.13 -11.02
CA ARG A 48 -10.59 -10.65 -9.67
C ARG A 48 -10.13 -9.58 -8.68
N SER A 49 -10.88 -9.44 -7.58
CA SER A 49 -10.57 -8.52 -6.50
C SER A 49 -9.25 -8.89 -5.83
N LEU A 50 -8.48 -7.86 -5.48
CA LEU A 50 -7.25 -7.96 -4.70
C LEU A 50 -7.13 -6.70 -3.86
N ILE A 51 -7.03 -6.86 -2.54
CA ILE A 51 -7.09 -5.74 -1.60
C ILE A 51 -5.95 -5.89 -0.58
N HIS A 52 -5.15 -4.85 -0.40
CA HIS A 52 -4.24 -4.71 0.74
C HIS A 52 -5.04 -4.30 1.98
N LEU A 53 -4.90 -5.04 3.07
CA LEU A 53 -5.57 -4.76 4.35
C LEU A 53 -4.76 -3.76 5.16
N VAL A 54 -4.84 -2.52 4.72
CA VAL A 54 -4.13 -1.35 5.25
C VAL A 54 -5.09 -0.18 5.45
N PRO A 55 -4.70 0.90 6.14
CA PRO A 55 -5.51 2.11 6.26
C PRO A 55 -6.02 2.63 4.91
N ILE A 56 -7.13 3.37 4.94
CA ILE A 56 -7.83 3.85 3.74
C ILE A 56 -7.00 4.80 2.86
N ASP A 57 -5.97 5.43 3.43
CA ASP A 57 -5.05 6.31 2.72
C ASP A 57 -3.98 5.55 1.89
N SER A 58 -4.04 4.21 1.86
CA SER A 58 -3.08 3.35 1.17
C SER A 58 -1.64 3.53 1.67
N THR A 59 -1.46 3.97 2.92
CA THR A 59 -0.16 4.04 3.59
C THR A 59 -0.16 3.20 4.85
N TYR A 60 0.93 2.48 5.09
CA TYR A 60 1.03 1.61 6.25
C TYR A 60 2.43 1.57 6.84
N ALA A 61 2.53 1.67 8.15
CA ALA A 61 3.77 1.46 8.89
C ALA A 61 3.62 0.24 9.81
N PRO A 62 3.93 -0.98 9.33
CA PRO A 62 3.83 -2.18 10.15
C PRO A 62 4.83 -2.16 11.32
N PRO A 63 4.52 -2.85 12.43
CA PRO A 63 5.53 -3.22 13.43
C PRO A 63 6.69 -3.99 12.78
N SER A 64 7.87 -3.99 13.40
CA SER A 64 9.08 -4.65 12.86
C SER A 64 8.94 -6.16 12.65
N ASP A 65 8.11 -6.82 13.45
CA ASP A 65 7.72 -8.23 13.36
C ASP A 65 6.29 -8.40 12.82
N GLY A 66 5.74 -7.32 12.27
CA GLY A 66 4.38 -7.24 11.78
C GLY A 66 4.15 -8.04 10.49
N ARG A 67 2.89 -8.05 10.08
CA ARG A 67 2.44 -8.71 8.85
C ARG A 67 1.89 -7.68 7.87
N LEU A 68 1.98 -8.02 6.59
CA LEU A 68 1.15 -7.44 5.54
C LEU A 68 0.11 -8.48 5.15
N ALA A 69 -1.11 -8.06 4.82
CA ALA A 69 -2.17 -8.98 4.42
C ALA A 69 -2.86 -8.55 3.14
N MET A 70 -3.12 -9.53 2.29
CA MET A 70 -3.88 -9.41 1.06
C MET A 70 -5.15 -10.22 1.17
N LEU A 71 -6.26 -9.61 0.81
CA LEU A 71 -7.52 -10.30 0.59
C LEU A 71 -7.67 -10.56 -0.92
N GLN A 72 -7.68 -11.83 -1.30
CA GLN A 72 -7.87 -12.30 -2.67
C GLN A 72 -9.34 -12.65 -2.87
N GLY A 73 -9.97 -12.14 -3.93
CA GLY A 73 -11.39 -12.35 -4.21
C GLY A 73 -11.75 -13.73 -4.74
N PRO A 74 -13.06 -14.03 -4.88
CA PRO A 74 -13.55 -15.25 -5.51
C PRO A 74 -13.04 -15.43 -6.94
N SER A 75 -12.82 -16.68 -7.34
CA SER A 75 -12.44 -17.05 -8.71
C SER A 75 -12.64 -18.55 -8.90
N GLY A 76 -13.17 -18.94 -10.08
CA GLY A 76 -13.29 -20.34 -10.47
C GLY A 76 -11.94 -20.93 -10.90
N ASN A 77 -11.06 -20.09 -11.47
CA ASN A 77 -9.71 -20.46 -11.87
C ASN A 77 -8.68 -19.48 -11.25
N PRO A 78 -8.20 -19.74 -10.02
CA PRO A 78 -7.32 -18.80 -9.34
C PRO A 78 -5.94 -18.70 -9.99
N PHE A 79 -5.42 -17.49 -10.08
CA PHE A 79 -4.09 -17.19 -10.61
C PHE A 79 -3.06 -16.97 -9.49
N PRO A 80 -1.76 -17.27 -9.72
CA PRO A 80 -0.68 -16.88 -8.82
C PRO A 80 -0.64 -15.38 -8.59
N LEU A 81 -0.17 -14.96 -7.42
CA LEU A 81 -0.04 -13.55 -7.05
C LEU A 81 1.43 -13.14 -7.03
N VAL A 82 1.77 -12.09 -7.76
CA VAL A 82 3.10 -11.47 -7.72
C VAL A 82 3.07 -10.30 -6.76
N VAL A 83 3.96 -10.31 -5.79
CA VAL A 83 4.15 -9.25 -4.80
C VAL A 83 5.53 -8.61 -5.01
N THR A 84 5.56 -7.30 -5.15
CA THR A 84 6.80 -6.54 -5.38
C THR A 84 6.98 -5.45 -4.34
N PHE A 85 8.20 -5.30 -3.83
CA PHE A 85 8.61 -4.21 -2.96
C PHE A 85 9.69 -3.39 -3.65
N ARG A 86 9.46 -2.10 -3.87
CA ARG A 86 10.45 -1.18 -4.45
C ARG A 86 10.69 0.03 -3.55
N PRO A 87 11.89 0.61 -3.51
CA PRO A 87 12.10 1.91 -2.89
C PRO A 87 11.18 2.98 -3.49
N TYR A 88 10.63 3.87 -2.66
CA TYR A 88 9.82 4.99 -3.11
C TYR A 88 10.68 6.26 -3.24
N GLY A 89 10.90 6.70 -4.48
CA GLY A 89 11.71 7.89 -4.79
C GLY A 89 11.03 9.24 -4.57
N GLY A 90 9.71 9.25 -4.29
CA GLY A 90 8.89 10.46 -4.16
C GLY A 90 7.78 10.55 -5.21
N PRO A 91 6.88 11.56 -5.09
CA PRO A 91 5.70 11.68 -5.96
C PRO A 91 6.03 11.99 -7.42
N ASP A 92 7.14 12.70 -7.69
CA ASP A 92 7.59 13.05 -9.04
C ASP A 92 8.72 12.14 -9.55
N ALA A 93 9.11 11.13 -8.76
CA ALA A 93 10.15 10.21 -9.17
C ALA A 93 9.59 9.27 -10.24
N VAL A 94 10.18 9.31 -11.43
CA VAL A 94 9.94 8.29 -12.45
C VAL A 94 10.38 6.97 -11.83
N SER A 95 9.46 6.01 -11.71
CA SER A 95 9.74 4.67 -11.19
C SER A 95 10.56 3.88 -12.21
N GLU A 96 11.76 4.35 -12.55
CA GLU A 96 12.70 3.62 -13.38
C GLU A 96 13.48 2.63 -12.52
N GLY A 97 13.11 1.35 -12.62
CA GLY A 97 14.05 0.23 -12.60
C GLY A 97 14.88 -0.02 -11.33
N ALA A 98 14.63 0.64 -10.20
CA ALA A 98 15.27 0.25 -8.94
C ALA A 98 14.93 -1.22 -8.65
N PRO A 99 15.93 -2.09 -8.38
CA PRO A 99 15.68 -3.52 -8.20
C PRO A 99 14.72 -3.72 -7.04
N GLY A 100 13.48 -4.06 -7.37
CA GLY A 100 12.47 -4.45 -6.41
C GLY A 100 12.67 -5.89 -5.98
N LYS A 101 12.30 -6.19 -4.75
CA LYS A 101 12.18 -7.58 -4.30
C LYS A 101 10.83 -8.12 -4.76
N THR A 102 10.84 -9.20 -5.51
CA THR A 102 9.62 -9.83 -6.02
C THR A 102 9.47 -11.25 -5.49
N VAL A 103 8.24 -11.61 -5.15
CA VAL A 103 7.84 -12.90 -4.61
C VAL A 103 6.57 -13.34 -5.34
N THR A 104 6.51 -14.62 -5.71
CA THR A 104 5.31 -15.22 -6.29
C THR A 104 4.66 -16.12 -5.25
N LEU A 105 3.38 -15.87 -4.99
CA LEU A 105 2.55 -16.69 -4.12
C LEU A 105 1.69 -17.61 -4.99
N ASP A 106 1.54 -18.86 -4.55
CA ASP A 106 0.70 -19.83 -5.24
C ASP A 106 -0.73 -19.33 -5.42
N ALA A 107 -1.33 -19.75 -6.52
CA ALA A 107 -2.75 -19.58 -6.78
C ALA A 107 -3.59 -20.09 -5.60
N ALA A 108 -4.55 -19.27 -5.17
CA ALA A 108 -5.45 -19.60 -4.09
C ALA A 108 -6.86 -19.09 -4.42
N PRO A 109 -7.92 -19.75 -3.93
CA PRO A 109 -9.30 -19.24 -4.01
C PRO A 109 -9.47 -17.98 -3.13
N ALA A 110 -10.70 -17.53 -2.91
CA ALA A 110 -10.98 -16.44 -1.98
C ALA A 110 -10.35 -16.73 -0.60
N SER A 111 -9.42 -15.89 -0.17
CA SER A 111 -8.60 -16.14 1.02
C SER A 111 -7.88 -14.87 1.51
N LEU A 112 -7.43 -14.93 2.75
CA LEU A 112 -6.52 -13.97 3.35
C LEU A 112 -5.11 -14.56 3.34
N THR A 113 -4.18 -13.87 2.68
CA THR A 113 -2.77 -14.27 2.68
C THR A 113 -1.97 -13.24 3.46
N LEU A 114 -1.25 -13.68 4.49
CA LEU A 114 -0.38 -12.87 5.34
C LEU A 114 1.07 -13.19 5.04
N ILE A 115 1.87 -12.16 4.79
CA ILE A 115 3.32 -12.25 4.63
C ILE A 115 4.03 -11.44 5.72
N PRO A 116 5.25 -11.80 6.12
CA PRO A 116 6.06 -10.95 6.98
C PRO A 116 6.25 -9.58 6.34
N ALA A 117 6.15 -8.52 7.14
CA ALA A 117 6.55 -7.20 6.66
C ALA A 117 8.06 -7.20 6.39
N PRO A 118 8.53 -6.59 5.28
CA PRO A 118 9.95 -6.41 5.05
C PRO A 118 10.53 -5.40 6.05
N SER A 119 11.84 -5.41 6.26
CA SER A 119 12.53 -4.32 6.97
C SER A 119 12.41 -3.03 6.17
N ILE A 120 11.80 -2.00 6.76
CA ILE A 120 11.56 -0.71 6.12
C ILE A 120 12.53 0.32 6.70
N GLU A 121 13.66 0.54 6.04
CA GLU A 121 14.61 1.60 6.41
C GLU A 121 14.27 2.92 5.73
N THR A 122 13.81 2.84 4.49
CA THR A 122 13.32 3.95 3.66
C THR A 122 11.91 3.63 3.17
N PRO A 123 11.09 4.65 2.81
CA PRO A 123 9.76 4.41 2.25
C PRO A 123 9.81 3.46 1.05
N MET A 124 8.89 2.49 0.99
CA MET A 124 8.82 1.50 -0.09
C MET A 124 7.41 1.40 -0.65
N VAL A 125 7.26 1.21 -1.95
CA VAL A 125 5.99 0.80 -2.53
C VAL A 125 5.88 -0.71 -2.47
N TRP A 126 4.80 -1.19 -1.86
CA TRP A 126 4.34 -2.57 -1.95
C TRP A 126 3.26 -2.66 -3.02
N GLU A 127 3.48 -3.52 -4.00
CA GLU A 127 2.55 -3.83 -5.07
C GLU A 127 2.13 -5.29 -5.05
N SER A 128 0.88 -5.54 -5.43
CA SER A 128 0.40 -6.90 -5.68
C SER A 128 -0.44 -6.95 -6.96
N THR A 129 -0.19 -7.97 -7.80
CA THR A 129 -0.97 -8.23 -9.02
C THR A 129 -1.06 -9.72 -9.32
N TYR A 130 -2.10 -10.15 -10.02
CA TYR A 130 -2.20 -11.53 -10.49
C TYR A 130 -1.32 -11.76 -11.70
N GLN A 131 -0.69 -12.94 -11.77
CA GLN A 131 0.04 -13.38 -12.95
C GLN A 131 -0.94 -13.87 -14.01
N CYS A 132 -1.49 -12.93 -14.79
CA CYS A 132 -2.40 -13.22 -15.90
C CYS A 132 -1.64 -13.55 -17.18
N THR A 133 -2.22 -14.40 -18.02
CA THR A 133 -1.73 -14.67 -19.38
C THR A 133 -2.51 -13.85 -20.41
N ASP A 134 -1.99 -13.73 -21.63
CA ASP A 134 -2.64 -12.98 -22.71
C ASP A 134 -4.03 -13.57 -23.08
N ASP A 135 -4.22 -14.87 -22.89
CA ASP A 135 -5.51 -15.54 -23.10
C ASP A 135 -6.58 -15.08 -22.09
N ASP A 136 -6.17 -14.59 -20.91
CA ASP A 136 -7.05 -14.10 -19.85
C ASP A 136 -7.51 -12.65 -20.07
N ALA A 137 -6.89 -11.92 -21.00
CA ALA A 137 -7.15 -10.50 -21.26
C ALA A 137 -8.47 -10.25 -22.01
N GLY A 138 -9.19 -11.31 -22.41
CA GLY A 138 -10.49 -11.20 -23.09
C GLY A 138 -10.44 -10.39 -24.39
N GLY A 139 -9.26 -10.30 -25.01
CA GLY A 139 -9.03 -9.56 -26.25
C GLY A 139 -9.69 -10.28 -27.42
N GLY A 140 -10.86 -9.80 -27.83
CA GLY A 140 -11.44 -10.20 -29.12
C GLY A 140 -10.51 -9.84 -30.29
N MET A 141 -10.87 -10.29 -31.50
CA MET A 141 -10.16 -10.17 -32.79
C MET A 141 -9.56 -8.78 -33.15
N PHE A 142 -9.87 -7.75 -32.39
CA PHE A 142 -9.36 -6.38 -32.51
C PHE A 142 -8.55 -6.04 -31.25
N GLY A 143 -7.29 -6.49 -31.18
CA GLY A 143 -6.37 -6.35 -30.04
C GLY A 143 -5.92 -4.92 -29.69
N PHE A 144 -6.81 -3.93 -29.72
CA PHE A 144 -6.49 -2.53 -29.49
C PHE A 144 -6.60 -2.08 -28.02
N VAL A 145 -7.15 -2.92 -27.13
CA VAL A 145 -7.20 -2.64 -25.69
C VAL A 145 -6.79 -3.90 -24.93
N GLN A 146 -5.50 -4.04 -24.63
CA GLN A 146 -5.07 -5.02 -23.63
C GLN A 146 -5.68 -4.61 -22.28
N ALA A 147 -6.38 -5.53 -21.63
CA ALA A 147 -6.98 -5.30 -20.31
C ALA A 147 -5.89 -5.27 -19.23
N VAL A 148 -5.00 -4.28 -19.25
CA VAL A 148 -4.01 -4.10 -18.20
C VAL A 148 -4.72 -3.53 -16.98
N SER A 149 -4.86 -4.34 -15.93
CA SER A 149 -5.32 -3.87 -14.62
C SER A 149 -4.11 -3.38 -13.81
N PRO A 150 -4.09 -2.12 -13.35
CA PRO A 150 -3.04 -1.64 -12.45
C PRO A 150 -2.97 -2.50 -11.18
N PRO A 151 -1.78 -2.65 -10.55
CA PRO A 151 -1.65 -3.38 -9.30
C PRO A 151 -2.41 -2.71 -8.14
N ALA A 152 -2.65 -3.45 -7.07
CA ALA A 152 -2.91 -2.83 -5.77
C ALA A 152 -1.57 -2.26 -5.25
N GLU A 153 -1.57 -1.02 -4.77
CA GLU A 153 -0.37 -0.32 -4.33
C GLU A 153 -0.54 0.26 -2.92
N THR A 154 0.51 0.18 -2.11
CA THR A 154 0.57 0.75 -0.76
C THR A 154 1.95 1.30 -0.47
N LEU A 155 2.02 2.48 0.14
CA LEU A 155 3.28 3.04 0.62
C LEU A 155 3.57 2.53 2.02
N LEU A 156 4.64 1.74 2.14
CA LEU A 156 5.19 1.28 3.39
C LEU A 156 6.11 2.35 3.99
N LEU A 157 5.91 2.63 5.27
CA LEU A 157 6.63 3.64 6.04
C LEU A 157 7.22 3.03 7.31
N ASN A 158 8.18 3.70 7.91
CA ASN A 158 8.80 3.30 9.18
C ASN A 158 8.38 4.17 10.37
N ARG A 159 7.42 5.07 10.17
CA ARG A 159 6.88 5.96 11.19
C ARG A 159 5.39 5.68 11.40
N PRO A 160 5.04 4.93 12.46
CA PRO A 160 3.65 4.57 12.73
C PRO A 160 2.82 5.77 13.16
N SER A 161 1.60 5.80 12.65
CA SER A 161 0.48 6.64 13.08
C SER A 161 -0.48 5.84 13.95
N MET A 162 -1.50 6.49 14.51
CA MET A 162 -2.57 5.78 15.23
C MET A 162 -3.36 4.83 14.34
N ALA A 163 -3.58 5.18 13.07
CA ALA A 163 -4.28 4.31 12.12
C ALA A 163 -3.48 3.02 11.84
N ASP A 164 -2.14 3.11 11.79
CA ASP A 164 -1.29 1.93 11.62
C ASP A 164 -1.35 1.01 12.84
N GLN A 165 -1.40 1.57 14.05
CA GLN A 165 -1.51 0.77 15.28
C GLN A 165 -2.84 0.02 15.35
N ALA A 166 -3.95 0.67 14.98
CA ALA A 166 -5.25 0.03 14.88
C ALA A 166 -5.23 -1.08 13.82
N ASN A 167 -4.74 -0.79 12.62
CA ASN A 167 -4.63 -1.77 11.54
C ASN A 167 -3.72 -2.95 11.92
N ALA A 168 -2.62 -2.71 12.63
CA ALA A 168 -1.75 -3.77 13.14
C ALA A 168 -2.45 -4.69 14.15
N ALA A 169 -3.31 -4.14 15.02
CA ALA A 169 -4.11 -4.93 15.95
C ALA A 169 -5.14 -5.80 15.20
N ASP A 170 -5.77 -5.28 14.15
CA ASP A 170 -6.67 -6.06 13.30
C ASP A 170 -5.93 -7.16 12.52
N LEU A 171 -4.73 -6.88 12.02
CA LEU A 171 -3.89 -7.90 11.38
C LEU A 171 -3.41 -8.96 12.37
N ALA A 172 -3.14 -8.60 13.63
CA ALA A 172 -2.82 -9.57 14.68
C ALA A 172 -4.02 -10.48 14.99
N TRP A 173 -5.25 -9.94 14.97
CA TRP A 173 -6.46 -10.74 15.07
C TRP A 173 -6.57 -11.73 13.90
N VAL A 174 -6.35 -11.32 12.65
CA VAL A 174 -6.35 -12.25 11.51
C VAL A 174 -5.25 -13.31 11.68
N ALA A 175 -4.03 -12.90 12.05
CA ALA A 175 -2.90 -13.81 12.25
C ALA A 175 -3.14 -14.82 13.38
N SER A 176 -3.96 -14.52 14.38
CA SER A 176 -4.33 -15.50 15.41
C SER A 176 -5.10 -16.71 14.83
N SER A 177 -5.61 -16.60 13.61
CA SER A 177 -6.35 -17.63 12.89
C SER A 177 -5.54 -18.29 11.77
N CYS A 178 -4.20 -18.15 11.74
CA CYS A 178 -3.34 -18.80 10.73
C CYS A 178 -3.65 -20.29 10.57
N GLY A 179 -3.87 -20.75 9.33
CA GLY A 179 -4.24 -22.13 9.01
C GLY A 179 -5.71 -22.48 9.25
N GLY A 180 -6.48 -21.56 9.83
CA GLY A 180 -7.93 -21.66 10.04
C GLY A 180 -8.72 -20.75 9.11
N THR A 181 -9.87 -20.28 9.59
CA THR A 181 -10.76 -19.38 8.86
C THR A 181 -11.22 -18.21 9.71
N VAL A 182 -11.60 -17.10 9.07
CA VAL A 182 -12.27 -15.95 9.70
C VAL A 182 -13.53 -15.59 8.92
N ALA A 183 -14.51 -14.98 9.59
CA ALA A 183 -15.74 -14.54 8.93
C ALA A 183 -15.46 -13.37 7.96
N ALA A 184 -15.91 -13.49 6.70
CA ALA A 184 -15.71 -12.47 5.68
C ALA A 184 -16.30 -11.12 6.09
N ALA A 185 -17.51 -11.13 6.68
CA ALA A 185 -18.17 -9.92 7.17
C ALA A 185 -17.39 -9.21 8.30
N GLU A 186 -16.68 -9.97 9.16
CA GLU A 186 -15.89 -9.37 10.23
C GLU A 186 -14.63 -8.70 9.68
N VAL A 187 -13.96 -9.35 8.72
CA VAL A 187 -12.83 -8.77 7.98
C VAL A 187 -13.28 -7.50 7.28
N ALA A 188 -14.44 -7.54 6.61
CA ALA A 188 -14.96 -6.40 5.87
C ALA A 188 -15.15 -5.17 6.76
N ARG A 189 -15.73 -5.37 7.96
CA ARG A 189 -15.92 -4.29 8.95
C ARG A 189 -14.61 -3.75 9.51
N ARG A 190 -13.69 -4.63 9.92
CA ARG A 190 -12.42 -4.22 10.55
C ARG A 190 -11.55 -3.39 9.61
N PHE A 191 -11.55 -3.72 8.32
CA PHE A 191 -10.72 -3.06 7.32
C PHE A 191 -11.46 -2.00 6.49
N ALA A 192 -12.72 -1.70 6.81
CA ALA A 192 -13.60 -0.77 6.11
C ALA A 192 -13.66 -1.05 4.59
N ILE A 193 -14.07 -2.28 4.23
CA ILE A 193 -14.20 -2.78 2.85
C ILE A 193 -15.55 -3.49 2.62
N GLU A 194 -16.57 -3.14 3.38
CA GLU A 194 -17.91 -3.74 3.31
C GLU A 194 -18.57 -3.61 1.94
N ASP A 195 -18.20 -2.58 1.17
CA ASP A 195 -18.66 -2.35 -0.20
C ASP A 195 -17.97 -3.26 -1.24
N LEU A 196 -16.86 -3.88 -0.87
CA LEU A 196 -16.06 -4.76 -1.75
C LEU A 196 -16.31 -6.25 -1.51
N VAL A 197 -16.80 -6.61 -0.32
CA VAL A 197 -17.14 -7.99 0.06
C VAL A 197 -18.62 -8.23 -0.20
N THR A 198 -18.92 -8.67 -1.41
CA THR A 198 -20.27 -8.92 -1.94
C THR A 198 -20.75 -10.34 -1.68
N ALA A 199 -22.00 -10.66 -2.08
CA ALA A 199 -22.65 -11.94 -1.80
C ALA A 199 -22.02 -13.17 -2.49
N ASP A 200 -21.10 -12.97 -3.43
CA ASP A 200 -20.31 -14.00 -4.11
C ASP A 200 -19.06 -14.44 -3.31
N TRP A 201 -18.72 -13.71 -2.24
CA TRP A 201 -17.66 -14.12 -1.33
C TRP A 201 -18.11 -15.26 -0.41
N PRO A 202 -17.21 -16.19 -0.04
CA PRO A 202 -17.54 -17.20 0.96
C PRO A 202 -17.72 -16.55 2.35
N ASP A 203 -18.64 -17.09 3.15
CA ASP A 203 -18.87 -16.61 4.52
C ASP A 203 -17.62 -16.74 5.41
N GLN A 204 -16.77 -17.73 5.12
CA GLN A 204 -15.53 -18.02 5.83
C GLN A 204 -14.34 -17.92 4.88
N LEU A 205 -13.37 -17.10 5.24
CA LEU A 205 -12.13 -16.89 4.50
C LEU A 205 -11.02 -17.72 5.13
N PRO A 206 -10.39 -18.65 4.38
CA PRO A 206 -9.16 -19.30 4.81
C PRO A 206 -8.05 -18.29 5.05
N VAL A 207 -7.30 -18.48 6.13
CA VAL A 207 -6.14 -17.64 6.50
C VAL A 207 -4.85 -18.40 6.23
N ARG A 208 -4.09 -17.92 5.25
CA ARG A 208 -2.80 -18.47 4.83
C ARG A 208 -1.69 -17.56 5.34
N CYS A 209 -0.92 -18.04 6.32
CA CYS A 209 0.22 -17.30 6.83
C CYS A 209 1.50 -17.89 6.25
N LEU A 210 2.27 -17.05 5.55
CA LEU A 210 3.54 -17.44 4.97
C LEU A 210 4.66 -17.03 5.93
N ASP A 211 5.63 -17.92 6.08
CA ASP A 211 6.83 -17.67 6.86
C ASP A 211 7.91 -17.01 6.00
N GLN A 212 8.89 -16.38 6.66
CA GLN A 212 10.00 -15.67 6.02
C GLN A 212 10.74 -16.53 4.98
N THR A 213 10.84 -17.84 5.19
CA THR A 213 11.56 -18.78 4.32
C THR A 213 10.86 -19.08 2.99
N ALA A 214 9.56 -18.82 2.87
CA ALA A 214 8.81 -19.05 1.64
C ALA A 214 8.64 -17.77 0.79
N ALA A 215 8.98 -16.61 1.34
CA ALA A 215 8.56 -15.33 0.77
C ALA A 215 9.61 -14.21 0.83
N LEU A 216 10.83 -14.45 1.31
CA LEU A 216 11.88 -13.42 1.35
C LEU A 216 13.27 -13.99 1.04
#